data_AF-A0A957DY36-F1
#
_entry.id   AF-A0A957DY36-F1
#
_cell.length_a   1.000
_cell.length_b   1.000
_cell.length_c   1.000
_cell.angle_alpha   90.00
_cell.angle_beta   90.00
_cell.angle_gamma   90.00
#
_symmetry.space_group_name_H-M   'P 1'
#
loop_
_entity.id
_entity.type
_entity.pdbx_description
1 polymer ?
#
loop_
_entity_poly.entity_id
_entity_poly.type
_entity_poly.pdbx_seq_one_letter_code
_entity_poly.pdbx_strand_id
1 'polypeptide(L)'
;MPGLLRGLATVAVVSGTATATRNAVNRRQADKNAQAYTHAMNQAAAQEAPPPQQYAAPPPPPQQYAPPPPPPQEDMITQLERLADLRDQGILTEEEFAAQKAKVLGI
;
A
#
# COMPACT_ATOMS: atom_id res chain seq x y z
N MET A 1 7.55 22.56 -17.74
CA MET A 1 8.88 23.10 -17.39
C MET A 1 9.32 24.02 -18.52
N PRO A 2 9.84 25.23 -18.28
CA PRO A 2 9.65 26.12 -17.11
C PRO A 2 8.14 26.46 -16.88
N GLY A 3 7.66 27.56 -16.28
CA GLY A 3 8.31 28.68 -15.58
C GLY A 3 8.40 30.02 -16.35
N LEU A 4 8.18 31.17 -15.69
CA LEU A 4 8.51 32.52 -16.20
C LEU A 4 8.88 33.48 -15.05
N LEU A 5 9.84 34.37 -15.30
CA LEU A 5 10.22 35.50 -14.44
C LEU A 5 9.20 36.64 -14.67
N ARG A 6 8.51 37.16 -13.66
CA ARG A 6 8.97 38.13 -12.63
C ARG A 6 9.28 39.52 -13.21
N GLY A 7 8.38 40.47 -12.95
CA GLY A 7 8.52 41.91 -13.27
C GLY A 7 8.09 42.81 -12.10
N LEU A 8 8.67 44.01 -12.04
CA LEU A 8 8.48 45.10 -11.05
C LEU A 8 7.72 46.26 -11.74
N ALA A 9 7.15 47.32 -11.13
CA ALA A 9 6.66 47.67 -9.78
C ALA A 9 5.52 48.75 -9.99
N THR A 10 5.03 49.61 -9.08
CA THR A 10 5.72 50.73 -8.38
C THR A 10 4.73 51.46 -7.42
N VAL A 11 5.28 52.17 -6.41
CA VAL A 11 4.70 53.11 -5.41
C VAL A 11 3.62 54.05 -5.98
N ALA A 12 2.50 54.43 -5.30
CA ALA A 12 2.39 55.38 -4.16
C ALA A 12 0.93 55.49 -3.59
N VAL A 13 0.47 56.36 -2.65
CA VAL A 13 0.88 56.96 -1.33
C VAL A 13 -0.34 57.80 -0.82
N VAL A 14 -0.70 57.80 0.48
CA VAL A 14 -1.54 58.87 1.13
C VAL A 14 -1.54 58.81 2.69
N SER A 15 -2.08 59.85 3.34
CA SER A 15 -2.02 60.16 4.79
C SER A 15 -3.03 59.47 5.72
N GLY A 16 -2.68 59.31 7.01
CA GLY A 16 -3.64 59.14 8.13
C GLY A 16 -3.16 58.25 9.29
N THR A 17 -2.72 58.82 10.42
CA THR A 17 -2.06 58.06 11.51
C THR A 17 -2.87 57.88 12.80
N ALA A 18 -3.92 58.68 13.06
CA ALA A 18 -4.74 58.57 14.28
C ALA A 18 -5.48 57.23 14.44
N THR A 19 -5.66 56.50 13.34
CA THR A 19 -6.39 55.22 13.28
C THR A 19 -5.54 54.01 13.73
N ALA A 20 -4.22 54.17 13.89
CA ALA A 20 -3.30 53.06 14.15
C ALA A 20 -3.55 52.38 15.52
N THR A 21 -3.48 53.14 16.61
CA THR A 21 -3.42 52.59 17.97
C THR A 21 -4.75 52.00 18.45
N ARG A 22 -5.87 52.66 18.13
CA ARG A 22 -7.22 52.15 18.48
C ARG A 22 -7.53 50.84 17.75
N ASN A 23 -7.16 50.73 16.47
CA ASN A 23 -7.38 49.52 15.68
C ASN A 23 -6.53 48.34 16.19
N ALA A 24 -5.29 48.59 16.62
CA ALA A 24 -4.42 47.56 17.20
C ALA A 24 -5.00 46.94 18.49
N VAL A 25 -5.53 47.75 19.41
CA VAL A 25 -6.16 47.25 20.64
C VAL A 25 -7.46 46.51 20.33
N ASN A 26 -8.31 47.05 19.45
CA ASN A 26 -9.58 46.43 19.08
C ASN A 26 -9.36 45.06 18.42
N ARG A 27 -8.39 44.95 17.51
CA ARG A 27 -7.99 43.68 16.89
C ARG A 27 -7.47 42.69 17.93
N ARG A 28 -6.53 43.10 18.79
CA ARG A 28 -5.97 42.23 19.84
C ARG A 28 -7.01 41.74 20.86
N GLN A 29 -8.10 42.49 21.07
CA GLN A 29 -9.21 42.04 21.91
C GLN A 29 -10.17 41.10 21.17
N ALA A 30 -10.41 41.31 19.87
CA ALA A 30 -11.13 40.37 19.02
C ALA A 30 -10.40 39.02 18.89
N ASP A 31 -9.07 39.04 18.65
CA ASP A 31 -8.23 37.85 18.55
C ASP A 31 -8.29 37.01 19.85
N LYS A 32 -8.20 37.66 21.02
CA LYS A 32 -8.36 37.01 22.34
C LYS A 32 -9.74 36.38 22.51
N ASN A 33 -10.80 37.04 22.07
CA ASN A 33 -12.17 36.52 22.23
C ASN A 33 -12.42 35.31 21.31
N ALA A 34 -11.91 35.36 20.07
CA ALA A 34 -11.94 34.23 19.14
C ALA A 34 -11.13 33.03 19.68
N GLN A 35 -9.95 33.27 20.28
CA GLN A 35 -9.16 32.25 20.95
C GLN A 35 -9.93 31.64 22.15
N ALA A 36 -10.51 32.47 23.03
CA ALA A 36 -11.30 31.99 24.16
C ALA A 36 -12.49 31.12 23.72
N TYR A 37 -13.21 31.53 22.67
CA TYR A 37 -14.32 30.77 22.10
C TYR A 37 -13.87 29.41 21.53
N THR A 38 -12.80 29.39 20.73
CA THR A 38 -12.26 28.13 20.16
C THR A 38 -11.71 27.18 21.23
N HIS A 39 -11.07 27.71 22.28
CA HIS A 39 -10.65 26.91 23.43
C HIS A 39 -11.83 26.33 24.21
N ALA A 40 -12.92 27.07 24.40
CA ALA A 40 -14.14 26.55 25.04
C ALA A 40 -14.80 25.46 24.20
N MET A 41 -14.94 25.68 22.88
CA MET A 41 -15.54 24.71 21.94
C MET A 41 -14.74 23.40 21.88
N ASN A 42 -13.41 23.47 21.81
CA ASN A 42 -12.56 22.27 21.81
C ASN A 42 -12.64 21.49 23.13
N GLN A 43 -12.78 22.18 24.27
CA GLN A 43 -12.94 21.53 25.58
C GLN A 43 -14.32 20.86 25.74
N ALA A 44 -15.37 21.41 25.13
CA ALA A 44 -16.68 20.74 25.08
C ALA A 44 -16.63 19.49 24.19
N ALA A 45 -16.12 19.61 22.96
CA ALA A 45 -16.02 18.51 22.00
C ALA A 45 -15.15 17.33 22.52
N ALA A 46 -14.17 17.59 23.39
CA ALA A 46 -13.35 16.56 24.03
C ALA A 46 -14.08 15.74 25.12
N GLN A 47 -15.23 16.21 25.63
CA GLN A 47 -15.98 15.54 26.71
C GLN A 47 -17.09 14.61 26.21
N GLU A 48 -17.53 14.74 24.96
CA GLU A 48 -18.56 13.88 24.34
C GLU A 48 -17.96 12.66 23.60
N ALA A 49 -16.67 12.37 23.79
CA ALA A 49 -16.04 11.18 23.22
C ALA A 49 -16.63 9.90 23.87
N PRO A 50 -17.32 9.01 23.12
CA PRO A 50 -17.89 7.80 23.68
C PRO A 50 -16.78 6.83 24.13
N PRO A 51 -17.02 6.00 25.17
CA PRO A 51 -16.02 5.05 25.63
C PRO A 51 -15.65 4.07 24.51
N PRO A 52 -14.35 3.79 24.27
CA PRO A 52 -13.93 2.91 23.20
C PRO A 52 -14.43 1.49 23.48
N GLN A 53 -15.36 1.00 22.64
CA GLN A 53 -15.81 -0.38 22.75
C GLN A 53 -14.64 -1.30 22.41
N GLN A 54 -14.23 -2.12 23.38
CA GLN A 54 -13.27 -3.19 23.16
C GLN A 54 -13.90 -4.27 22.28
N TYR A 55 -13.78 -4.11 20.97
CA TYR A 55 -13.98 -5.19 20.02
C TYR A 55 -12.98 -6.30 20.37
N ALA A 56 -13.51 -7.43 20.85
CA ALA A 56 -12.73 -8.65 20.98
C ALA A 56 -12.16 -9.01 19.60
N ALA A 57 -10.85 -9.17 19.50
CA ALA A 57 -10.21 -9.53 18.24
C ALA A 57 -10.75 -10.88 17.75
N PRO A 58 -11.09 -11.04 16.46
CA PRO A 58 -11.46 -12.33 15.92
C PRO A 58 -10.29 -13.32 16.12
N PRO A 59 -10.57 -14.62 16.33
CA PRO A 59 -9.51 -15.61 16.45
C PRO A 59 -8.63 -15.60 15.18
N PRO A 60 -7.31 -15.85 15.31
CA PRO A 60 -6.42 -15.83 14.16
C PRO A 60 -6.91 -16.85 13.11
N PRO A 61 -6.84 -16.51 11.80
CA PRO A 61 -7.23 -17.44 10.76
C PRO A 61 -6.39 -18.73 10.88
N PRO A 62 -6.99 -19.91 10.62
CA PRO A 62 -6.23 -21.15 10.63
C PRO A 62 -5.08 -21.04 9.64
N GLN A 63 -3.87 -21.37 10.08
CA GLN A 63 -2.70 -21.34 9.21
C GLN A 63 -2.93 -22.33 8.06
N GLN A 64 -3.16 -21.80 6.86
CA GLN A 64 -3.18 -22.60 5.66
C GLN A 64 -1.76 -23.12 5.46
N TYR A 65 -1.58 -24.43 5.64
CA TYR A 65 -0.37 -25.11 5.21
C TYR A 65 -0.18 -24.80 3.72
N ALA A 66 0.90 -24.10 3.39
CA ALA A 66 1.26 -23.87 2.01
C ALA A 66 1.39 -25.24 1.33
N PRO A 67 0.81 -25.44 0.13
CA PRO A 67 0.99 -26.70 -0.58
C PRO A 67 2.49 -26.94 -0.78
N PRO A 68 2.96 -28.20 -0.72
CA PRO A 68 4.35 -28.50 -1.00
C PRO A 68 4.72 -27.94 -2.38
N PRO A 69 5.97 -27.49 -2.60
CA PRO A 69 6.40 -27.01 -3.90
C PRO A 69 6.11 -28.10 -4.95
N PRO A 70 5.66 -27.72 -6.17
CA PRO A 70 5.42 -28.70 -7.21
C PRO A 70 6.69 -29.54 -7.43
N PRO A 71 6.56 -30.85 -7.71
CA PRO A 71 7.73 -31.66 -8.03
C PRO A 71 8.49 -31.02 -9.19
N PRO A 72 9.84 -31.10 -9.22
CA PRO A 72 10.62 -30.59 -10.32
C PRO A 72 10.08 -31.18 -11.62
N GLN A 73 9.76 -30.31 -12.58
CA GLN A 73 9.33 -30.71 -13.91
C GLN A 73 10.55 -31.30 -14.59
N GLU A 74 10.69 -32.63 -14.56
CA GLU A 74 11.77 -33.32 -15.26
C GLU A 74 11.65 -32.99 -16.76
N ASP A 75 12.70 -32.40 -17.33
CA ASP A 75 12.72 -32.06 -18.75
C ASP A 75 12.40 -33.29 -19.60
N MET A 76 11.65 -33.07 -20.69
CA MET A 76 11.21 -34.16 -21.60
C MET A 76 12.41 -35.00 -22.09
N ILE A 77 13.58 -34.39 -22.26
CA ILE A 77 14.83 -35.07 -22.61
C ILE A 77 15.28 -36.04 -21.49
N THR A 78 15.43 -35.54 -20.26
CA THR A 78 15.79 -36.33 -19.07
C THR A 78 14.82 -37.51 -18.85
N GLN A 79 13.54 -37.30 -19.13
CA GLN A 79 12.54 -38.37 -19.02
C GLN A 79 12.66 -39.41 -20.15
N LEU A 80 13.01 -39.01 -21.37
CA LEU A 80 13.30 -39.93 -22.49
C LEU A 80 14.62 -40.70 -22.29
N GLU A 81 15.64 -40.08 -21.70
CA GLU A 81 16.91 -40.73 -21.34
C GLU A 81 16.68 -41.84 -20.32
N ARG A 82 15.98 -41.56 -19.21
CA ARG A 82 15.62 -42.59 -18.22
C ARG A 82 14.82 -43.74 -18.81
N LEU A 83 13.94 -43.48 -19.79
CA LEU A 83 13.18 -44.53 -20.47
C LEU A 83 14.08 -45.41 -21.36
N ALA A 84 15.11 -44.84 -22.00
CA ALA A 84 16.11 -45.60 -22.74
C ALA A 84 16.96 -46.46 -21.80
N ASP A 85 17.43 -45.92 -20.68
CA ASP A 85 18.19 -46.66 -19.66
C ASP A 85 17.39 -47.87 -19.13
N LEU A 86 16.09 -47.70 -18.87
CA LEU A 86 15.22 -48.77 -18.37
C LEU A 86 14.95 -49.85 -19.43
N ARG A 87 14.85 -49.48 -20.71
CA ARG A 87 14.77 -50.44 -21.81
C ARG A 87 16.09 -51.21 -21.96
N ASP A 88 17.24 -50.53 -21.90
CA ASP A 88 18.56 -51.13 -22.11
C ASP A 88 18.97 -52.04 -20.93
N GLN A 89 18.40 -51.81 -19.73
CA GLN A 89 18.43 -52.72 -18.59
C GLN A 89 17.45 -53.91 -18.70
N GLY A 90 16.60 -53.97 -19.73
CA GLY A 90 15.57 -54.99 -19.91
C GLY A 90 14.38 -54.89 -18.93
N ILE A 91 14.20 -53.72 -18.29
CA ILE A 91 13.12 -53.47 -17.33
C ILE A 91 11.84 -53.04 -18.06
N LEU A 92 11.97 -52.36 -19.21
CA LEU A 92 10.88 -52.08 -20.15
C LEU A 92 11.07 -52.87 -21.44
N THR A 93 9.98 -53.42 -21.96
CA THR A 93 9.94 -53.92 -23.35
C THR A 93 9.95 -52.75 -24.36
N GLU A 94 10.31 -53.03 -25.62
CA GLU A 94 10.27 -52.01 -26.68
C GLU A 94 8.85 -51.46 -26.91
N GLU A 95 7.82 -52.28 -26.67
CA GLU A 95 6.41 -51.88 -26.78
C GLU A 95 6.02 -50.87 -25.68
N GLU A 96 6.40 -51.13 -24.43
CA GLU A 96 6.20 -50.21 -23.30
C GLU A 96 7.03 -48.93 -23.44
N PHE A 97 8.29 -49.06 -23.90
CA PHE A 97 9.16 -47.93 -24.20
C PHE A 97 8.55 -47.02 -25.28
N ALA A 98 8.05 -47.60 -26.38
CA ALA A 98 7.39 -46.85 -27.45
C ALA A 98 6.12 -46.14 -26.97
N ALA A 99 5.25 -46.83 -26.21
CA ALA A 99 4.02 -46.26 -25.68
C ALA A 99 4.27 -45.11 -24.68
N GLN A 100 5.23 -45.28 -23.77
CA GLN A 100 5.57 -44.26 -22.79
C GLN A 100 6.34 -43.10 -23.45
N LYS A 101 7.18 -43.35 -24.46
CA LYS A 101 7.82 -42.30 -25.29
C LYS A 101 6.79 -41.45 -26.05
N ALA A 102 5.76 -42.07 -26.64
CA ALA A 102 4.66 -41.36 -27.30
C ALA A 102 3.93 -40.42 -26.32
N LYS A 103 3.60 -40.94 -25.12
CA LYS A 103 3.00 -40.17 -24.03
C LYS A 103 3.86 -39.01 -23.51
N VAL A 104 5.19 -39.13 -23.52
CA VAL A 104 6.11 -38.02 -23.18
C VAL A 104 6.15 -36.97 -24.31
N LEU A 105 6.08 -37.39 -25.57
CA LEU A 105 6.10 -36.49 -26.73
C LEU A 105 4.73 -35.86 -27.06
N GLY A 106 3.64 -36.36 -26.48
CA GLY A 106 2.28 -35.87 -26.72
C GLY A 106 1.68 -36.31 -28.07
N ILE A 107 2.05 -37.51 -28.55
CA ILE A 107 1.65 -38.09 -29.84
C ILE A 107 0.85 -39.39 -29.67
#